data_AF-A0A819WUV7-F1
#
_entry.id   AF-A0A819WUV7-F1
#
_cell.length_a   1.000
_cell.length_b   1.000
_cell.length_c   1.000
_cell.angle_alpha   90.00
_cell.angle_beta   90.00
_cell.angle_gamma   90.00
#
_symmetry.space_group_name_H-M   'P 1'
#
loop_
_entity.id
_entity.type
_entity.pdbx_description
1 polymer ?
#
loop_
_entity_poly.entity_id
_entity_poly.type
_entity_poly.pdbx_seq_one_letter_code
_entity_poly.pdbx_strand_id
1 'polypeptide(L)'
;MFNSVVYNISKPIPIIVKSAGCEYIPELTRPHALSSGYVFELQGYWQSYLHFSKYSDDIRERIFVGKKSVLEKVSKLFADLYEKMFGLKCQFSLENHQSFKKQLMNSNLTTWIGIHVRRTDFVSINFSSSNEYLFTAIKYYTSYYSNVHFIVASDDKPYCENLFRNRSNISITPQSFSMGDDLITLSLCEHSIITGGTFGWWAGYLANGQVLHDKIYPSGCERREQYYPPWYLIDGKVRAYRQGNYTL
;
A
#
# COMPACT_ATOMS: atom_id res chain seq x y z
N MET A 1 2.85 31.50 -17.20
CA MET A 1 4.09 31.84 -16.46
C MET A 1 3.86 31.50 -15.00
N PHE A 2 4.42 30.39 -14.53
CA PHE A 2 4.47 30.14 -13.08
C PHE A 2 5.58 31.02 -12.52
N ASN A 3 5.20 32.04 -11.75
CA ASN A 3 6.17 32.80 -10.98
C ASN A 3 6.75 31.87 -9.92
N SER A 4 7.98 31.43 -10.13
CA SER A 4 8.83 30.86 -9.10
C SER A 4 9.03 31.94 -8.03
N VAL A 5 8.38 31.77 -6.89
CA VAL A 5 8.76 32.51 -5.68
C VAL A 5 10.07 31.90 -5.20
N VAL A 6 11.18 32.40 -5.76
CA VAL A 6 12.50 32.19 -5.19
C VAL A 6 12.55 33.03 -3.92
N TYR A 7 12.28 32.41 -2.77
CA TYR A 7 12.65 33.03 -1.50
C TYR A 7 14.16 33.22 -1.52
N ASN A 8 14.61 34.46 -1.48
CA ASN A 8 16.00 34.80 -1.28
C ASN A 8 16.36 34.50 0.18
N ILE A 9 16.73 33.25 0.47
CA ILE A 9 17.03 32.82 1.83
C ILE A 9 18.50 33.15 2.12
N SER A 10 18.74 34.35 2.63
CA SER A 10 20.07 34.85 3.02
C SER A 10 20.63 34.20 4.31
N LYS A 11 19.94 33.22 4.90
CA LYS A 11 20.40 32.44 6.05
C LYS A 11 20.11 30.95 5.83
N PRO A 12 21.04 30.03 6.14
CA PRO A 12 20.77 28.61 6.04
C PRO A 12 19.58 28.24 6.96
N ILE A 13 18.53 27.63 6.39
CA ILE A 13 17.44 27.09 7.20
C ILE A 13 18.00 25.91 8.00
N PRO A 14 17.86 25.87 9.33
CA PRO A 14 18.33 24.75 10.11
C PRO A 14 17.54 23.49 9.75
N ILE A 15 18.26 22.39 9.51
CA ILE A 15 17.68 21.07 9.26
C ILE A 15 17.64 20.31 10.59
N ILE A 16 16.46 19.81 10.95
CA ILE A 16 16.28 18.93 12.10
C ILE A 16 15.96 17.54 11.57
N VAL A 17 16.81 16.57 11.89
CA VAL A 17 16.59 15.17 11.53
C VAL A 17 15.82 14.47 12.64
N LYS A 18 14.76 13.75 12.27
CA LYS A 18 13.98 12.89 13.17
C LYS A 18 13.92 11.49 12.58
N SER A 19 14.27 10.48 13.38
CA SER A 19 14.17 9.09 12.97
C SER A 19 13.08 8.38 13.77
N ALA A 20 12.26 7.57 13.10
CA ALA A 20 11.23 6.76 13.74
C ALA A 20 11.08 5.40 13.03
N GLY A 21 10.91 4.34 13.81
CA GLY A 21 10.63 3.00 13.31
C GLY A 21 9.13 2.77 13.11
N CYS A 22 8.55 1.98 13.99
CA CYS A 22 7.15 1.58 13.95
C CYS A 22 6.34 2.06 15.15
N GLU A 23 7.01 2.63 16.13
CA GLU A 23 6.45 3.31 17.29
C GLU A 23 5.68 4.56 16.88
N TYR A 24 4.63 4.89 17.63
CA TYR A 24 3.99 6.21 17.55
C TYR A 24 4.68 7.18 18.51
N ILE A 25 5.05 8.37 18.04
CA ILE A 25 5.64 9.44 18.83
C ILE A 25 4.60 10.57 18.98
N PRO A 26 3.82 10.62 20.08
CA PRO A 26 2.72 11.57 20.24
C PRO A 26 3.13 13.04 20.19
N GLU A 27 4.38 13.35 20.58
CA GLU A 27 4.93 14.71 20.59
C GLU A 27 4.90 15.33 19.19
N LEU A 28 5.05 14.52 18.15
CA LEU A 28 5.12 14.98 16.76
C LEU A 28 3.77 15.38 16.16
N THR A 29 2.66 15.01 16.79
CA THR A 29 1.30 15.31 16.29
C THR A 29 0.60 16.43 17.08
N ARG A 30 1.28 16.97 18.10
CA ARG A 30 0.80 18.11 18.89
C ARG A 30 0.77 19.38 18.03
N PRO A 31 -0.16 20.31 18.28
CA PRO A 31 -0.11 21.64 17.68
C PRO A 31 1.27 22.27 17.92
N HIS A 32 1.85 22.88 16.88
CA HIS A 32 3.17 23.50 16.94
C HIS A 32 4.32 22.55 17.30
N ALA A 33 4.17 21.24 17.11
CA ALA A 33 5.25 20.26 17.29
C ALA A 33 6.48 20.56 16.42
N LEU A 34 6.26 21.19 15.27
CA LEU A 34 7.31 21.68 14.38
C LEU A 34 7.28 23.21 14.39
N SER A 35 8.36 23.83 14.85
CA SER A 35 8.55 25.28 14.80
C SER A 35 8.61 25.76 13.35
N SER A 36 7.95 26.89 13.05
CA SER A 36 8.07 27.56 11.76
C SER A 36 9.51 27.96 11.48
N GLY A 37 9.97 27.81 10.24
CA GLY A 37 11.32 28.22 9.82
C GLY A 37 12.41 27.14 9.94
N TYR A 38 12.02 25.89 10.14
CA TYR A 38 12.91 24.72 10.11
C TYR A 38 12.50 23.76 8.99
N VAL A 39 13.48 23.08 8.39
CA VAL A 39 13.25 21.92 7.53
C VAL A 39 13.40 20.67 8.39
N PHE A 40 12.38 19.82 8.41
CA PHE A 40 12.46 18.53 9.10
C PHE A 40 12.72 17.43 8.09
N GLU A 41 13.82 16.71 8.30
CA GLU A 41 14.12 15.49 7.56
C GLU A 41 13.64 14.30 8.38
N LEU A 42 12.69 13.55 7.84
CA LEU A 42 12.13 12.36 8.47
C LEU A 42 12.87 11.14 7.93
N GLN A 43 13.55 10.40 8.81
CA GLN A 43 14.34 9.21 8.50
C GLN A 43 13.73 7.96 9.15
N GLY A 44 14.04 6.77 8.64
CA GLY A 44 13.47 5.53 9.12
C GLY A 44 12.15 5.16 8.41
N TYR A 45 11.29 4.42 9.09
CA TYR A 45 10.16 3.74 8.46
C TYR A 45 8.79 4.40 8.72
N TRP A 46 8.62 5.10 9.84
CA TRP A 46 7.41 5.86 10.20
C TRP A 46 6.10 5.06 10.13
N GLN A 47 6.11 3.81 10.57
CA GLN A 47 4.99 2.88 10.33
C GLN A 47 3.88 2.95 11.38
N SER A 48 3.63 4.13 11.92
CA SER A 48 2.43 4.39 12.71
C SER A 48 1.56 5.40 11.97
N TYR A 49 0.36 4.98 11.61
CA TYR A 49 -0.60 5.84 10.92
C TYR A 49 -1.02 7.07 11.73
N LEU A 50 -0.84 7.01 13.05
CA LEU A 50 -1.21 8.09 13.95
C LEU A 50 -0.41 9.37 13.67
N HIS A 51 0.83 9.27 13.19
CA HIS A 51 1.65 10.43 12.81
C HIS A 51 1.00 11.29 11.72
N PHE A 52 0.26 10.66 10.81
CA PHE A 52 -0.25 11.30 9.61
C PHE A 52 -1.75 11.14 9.41
N SER A 53 -2.45 10.61 10.40
CA SER A 53 -3.91 10.45 10.41
C SER A 53 -4.66 11.72 10.00
N LYS A 54 -4.21 12.89 10.45
CA LYS A 54 -4.78 14.22 10.10
C LYS A 54 -4.56 14.63 8.64
N TYR A 55 -3.55 14.08 7.98
CA TYR A 55 -3.13 14.42 6.61
C TYR A 55 -3.32 13.25 5.64
N SER A 56 -4.13 12.27 6.01
CA SER A 56 -4.31 11.02 5.25
C SER A 56 -4.71 11.27 3.80
N ASP A 57 -5.64 12.20 3.60
CA ASP A 57 -6.16 12.55 2.27
C ASP A 57 -5.10 13.30 1.46
N ASP A 58 -4.42 14.29 2.05
CA ASP A 58 -3.32 15.00 1.39
C ASP A 58 -2.18 14.05 0.98
N ILE A 59 -1.84 13.08 1.83
CA ILE A 59 -0.82 12.07 1.50
C ILE A 59 -1.23 11.27 0.26
N ARG A 60 -2.47 10.79 0.21
CA ARG A 60 -2.95 9.93 -0.87
C ARG A 60 -3.23 10.70 -2.16
N GLU A 61 -3.72 11.93 -2.05
CA GLU A 61 -4.24 12.69 -3.19
C GLU A 61 -3.23 13.69 -3.76
N ARG A 62 -2.33 14.22 -2.92
CA ARG A 62 -1.43 15.34 -3.30
C ARG A 62 0.05 14.99 -3.21
N ILE A 63 0.45 14.19 -2.22
CA ILE A 63 1.87 13.88 -1.99
C ILE A 63 2.28 12.61 -2.73
N PHE A 64 1.50 11.52 -2.61
CA PHE A 64 1.78 10.27 -3.29
C PHE A 64 1.28 10.30 -4.73
N VAL A 65 2.12 10.83 -5.61
CA VAL A 65 1.85 10.97 -7.04
C VAL A 65 2.77 10.08 -7.87
N GLY A 66 2.16 9.26 -8.73
CA GLY A 66 2.90 8.45 -9.69
C GLY A 66 3.59 9.32 -10.74
N LYS A 67 4.86 9.07 -11.02
CA LYS A 67 5.54 9.66 -12.18
C LYS A 67 4.79 9.23 -13.45
N LYS A 68 4.67 10.12 -14.44
CA LYS A 68 3.96 9.84 -15.70
C LYS A 68 4.41 8.53 -16.35
N SER A 69 5.72 8.29 -16.43
CA SER A 69 6.28 7.06 -16.99
C SER A 69 5.92 5.80 -16.21
N VAL A 70 5.70 5.90 -14.90
CA VAL A 70 5.21 4.79 -14.08
C VAL A 70 3.72 4.56 -14.34
N LEU A 71 2.91 5.63 -14.35
CA LEU A 71 1.48 5.55 -14.66
C LEU A 71 1.24 4.94 -16.05
N GLU A 72 2.07 5.27 -17.04
CA GLU A 72 1.99 4.69 -18.38
C GLU A 72 2.20 3.17 -18.36
N LYS A 73 3.26 2.68 -17.70
CA LYS A 73 3.50 1.23 -17.57
C LYS A 73 2.36 0.51 -16.84
N VAL A 74 1.89 1.08 -15.72
CA VAL A 74 0.83 0.48 -14.92
C VAL A 74 -0.50 0.52 -15.66
N SER A 75 -0.78 1.58 -16.42
CA SER A 75 -1.96 1.67 -17.27
C SER A 75 -2.01 0.58 -18.33
N LYS A 76 -0.85 0.24 -18.92
CA LYS A 76 -0.72 -0.87 -19.86
C LYS A 76 -1.02 -2.21 -19.20
N LEU A 77 -0.47 -2.46 -18.00
CA LEU A 77 -0.79 -3.67 -17.23
C LEU A 77 -2.31 -3.83 -17.03
N PHE A 78 -3.00 -2.79 -16.56
CA PHE A 78 -4.44 -2.87 -16.37
C PHE A 78 -5.18 -3.02 -17.70
N ALA A 79 -4.82 -2.29 -18.75
CA ALA A 79 -5.47 -2.40 -20.06
C ALA A 79 -5.37 -3.83 -20.62
N ASP A 80 -4.18 -4.43 -20.55
CA ASP A 80 -3.94 -5.81 -20.97
C ASP A 80 -4.78 -6.81 -20.15
N LEU A 81 -4.94 -6.57 -18.84
CA LEU A 81 -5.79 -7.38 -17.97
C LEU A 81 -7.28 -7.23 -18.33
N TYR A 82 -7.78 -6.02 -18.58
CA TYR A 82 -9.16 -5.79 -19.02
C TYR A 82 -9.44 -6.47 -20.36
N GLU A 83 -8.51 -6.38 -21.32
CA GLU A 83 -8.65 -7.06 -22.61
C GLU A 83 -8.67 -8.59 -22.42
N LYS A 84 -7.75 -9.14 -21.61
CA LYS A 84 -7.68 -10.57 -21.32
C LYS A 84 -8.94 -11.10 -20.61
N MET A 85 -9.46 -10.37 -19.64
CA MET A 85 -10.55 -10.82 -18.77
C MET A 85 -11.93 -10.57 -19.38
N PHE A 86 -12.09 -9.46 -20.11
CA PHE A 86 -13.39 -8.97 -20.56
C PHE A 86 -13.46 -8.70 -22.06
N GLY A 87 -12.37 -8.84 -22.81
CA GLY A 87 -12.32 -8.47 -24.22
C GLY A 87 -12.42 -6.96 -24.46
N LEU A 88 -12.18 -6.14 -23.43
CA LEU A 88 -12.34 -4.69 -23.48
C LEU A 88 -11.00 -4.00 -23.69
N LYS A 89 -10.89 -3.23 -24.78
CA LYS A 89 -9.76 -2.33 -25.01
C LYS A 89 -9.99 -1.03 -24.25
N CYS A 90 -9.29 -0.88 -23.13
CA CYS A 90 -9.39 0.30 -22.28
C CYS A 90 -8.22 1.27 -22.54
N GLN A 91 -8.53 2.56 -22.53
CA GLN A 91 -7.52 3.62 -22.44
C GLN A 91 -7.84 4.48 -21.22
N PHE A 92 -6.86 4.62 -20.34
CA PHE A 92 -7.01 5.37 -19.09
C PHE A 92 -6.44 6.77 -19.24
N SER A 93 -7.14 7.77 -18.69
CA SER A 93 -6.56 9.09 -18.47
C SER A 93 -5.53 9.02 -17.33
N LEU A 94 -4.33 9.53 -17.58
CA LEU A 94 -3.17 9.49 -16.67
C LEU A 94 -2.82 10.87 -16.12
N GLU A 95 -3.78 11.79 -16.08
CA GLU A 95 -3.58 13.15 -15.56
C GLU A 95 -3.07 13.15 -14.11
N ASN A 96 -3.67 12.31 -13.26
CA ASN A 96 -3.19 12.07 -11.92
C ASN A 96 -3.58 10.66 -11.43
N HIS A 97 -2.88 10.20 -10.40
CA HIS A 97 -3.03 8.88 -9.81
C HIS A 97 -4.48 8.59 -9.34
N GLN A 98 -5.16 9.57 -8.74
CA GLN A 98 -6.53 9.42 -8.22
C GLN A 98 -7.57 9.27 -9.34
N SER A 99 -7.41 10.03 -10.43
CA SER A 99 -8.26 9.91 -11.61
C SER A 99 -8.14 8.53 -12.23
N PHE A 100 -6.91 8.01 -12.33
CA PHE A 100 -6.71 6.65 -12.83
C PHE A 100 -7.36 5.61 -11.92
N LYS A 101 -7.19 5.73 -10.59
CA LYS A 101 -7.86 4.86 -9.62
C LYS A 101 -9.38 4.87 -9.79
N LYS A 102 -9.99 6.06 -9.86
CA LYS A 102 -11.45 6.20 -10.05
C LYS A 102 -11.93 5.53 -11.34
N GLN A 103 -11.17 5.62 -12.43
CA GLN A 103 -11.52 4.94 -13.68
C GLN A 103 -11.53 3.42 -13.55
N LEU A 104 -10.59 2.83 -12.79
CA LEU A 104 -10.58 1.40 -12.52
C LEU A 104 -11.82 0.96 -11.71
N MET A 105 -12.19 1.75 -10.69
CA MET A 105 -13.33 1.46 -9.80
C MET A 105 -14.68 1.64 -10.50
N ASN A 106 -14.84 2.69 -11.31
CA ASN A 106 -16.12 3.02 -11.95
C ASN A 106 -16.61 1.99 -12.97
N SER A 107 -15.74 1.08 -13.43
CA SER A 107 -16.15 0.02 -14.35
C SER A 107 -17.20 -0.90 -13.72
N ASN A 108 -17.19 -1.07 -12.39
CA ASN A 108 -17.97 -2.07 -11.64
C ASN A 108 -17.83 -3.50 -12.22
N LEU A 109 -16.81 -3.75 -13.05
CA LEU A 109 -16.61 -5.04 -13.71
C LEU A 109 -15.91 -6.03 -12.79
N THR A 110 -14.95 -5.55 -11.98
CA THR A 110 -14.19 -6.37 -11.04
C THR A 110 -13.70 -5.54 -9.86
N THR A 111 -13.65 -6.17 -8.70
CA THR A 111 -12.98 -5.62 -7.53
C THR A 111 -11.49 -5.96 -7.60
N TRP A 112 -10.64 -4.94 -7.58
CA TRP A 112 -9.18 -5.11 -7.65
C TRP A 112 -8.59 -5.23 -6.24
N ILE A 113 -7.90 -6.34 -5.96
CA ILE A 113 -7.26 -6.58 -4.67
C ILE A 113 -5.76 -6.68 -4.84
N GLY A 114 -5.01 -5.77 -4.21
CA GLY A 114 -3.55 -5.83 -4.20
C GLY A 114 -3.04 -6.86 -3.19
N ILE A 115 -2.10 -7.70 -3.58
CA ILE A 115 -1.39 -8.60 -2.66
C ILE A 115 0.08 -8.21 -2.65
N HIS A 116 0.60 -7.84 -1.49
CA HIS A 116 2.04 -7.70 -1.29
C HIS A 116 2.60 -8.92 -0.56
N VAL A 117 3.57 -9.60 -1.19
CA VAL A 117 4.26 -10.77 -0.64
C VAL A 117 5.75 -10.44 -0.41
N ARG A 118 6.16 -10.30 0.86
CA ARG A 118 7.56 -10.14 1.26
C ARG A 118 8.13 -11.50 1.63
N ARG A 119 9.23 -11.88 1.00
CA ARG A 119 9.86 -13.18 1.23
C ARG A 119 11.36 -13.11 1.42
N THR A 120 12.13 -12.66 0.45
CA THR A 120 13.59 -12.87 0.35
C THR A 120 14.33 -13.04 1.69
N ASP A 121 14.67 -11.93 2.35
CA ASP A 121 15.28 -11.89 3.68
C ASP A 121 14.38 -12.47 4.79
N PHE A 122 13.06 -12.30 4.68
CA PHE A 122 12.06 -12.78 5.65
C PHE A 122 11.99 -14.31 5.74
N VAL A 123 12.30 -15.03 4.68
CA VAL A 123 12.41 -16.49 4.67
C VAL A 123 13.61 -16.91 5.51
N SER A 124 14.76 -16.24 5.34
CA SER A 124 15.99 -16.54 6.08
C SER A 124 15.84 -16.36 7.59
N ILE A 125 15.01 -15.41 8.03
CA ILE A 125 14.73 -15.15 9.45
C ILE A 125 13.43 -15.80 9.96
N ASN A 126 12.82 -16.69 9.18
CA ASN A 126 11.56 -17.38 9.51
C ASN A 126 10.42 -16.42 9.91
N PHE A 127 10.32 -15.30 9.20
CA PHE A 127 9.35 -14.23 9.42
C PHE A 127 8.41 -14.03 8.21
N SER A 128 8.56 -14.82 7.15
CA SER A 128 7.65 -14.79 6.01
C SER A 128 6.26 -15.32 6.37
N SER A 129 5.22 -14.65 5.87
CA SER A 129 3.83 -15.13 6.01
C SER A 129 3.62 -16.50 5.36
N SER A 130 2.71 -17.28 5.94
CA SER A 130 2.43 -18.64 5.48
C SER A 130 1.52 -18.67 4.24
N ASN A 131 1.53 -19.79 3.52
CA ASN A 131 0.63 -20.01 2.39
C ASN A 131 -0.84 -20.00 2.85
N GLU A 132 -1.11 -20.57 4.02
CA GLU A 132 -2.44 -20.68 4.61
C GLU A 132 -3.02 -19.30 4.91
N TYR A 133 -2.19 -18.35 5.39
CA TYR A 133 -2.60 -16.96 5.54
C TYR A 133 -3.04 -16.35 4.20
N LEU A 134 -2.19 -16.45 3.17
CA LEU A 134 -2.49 -15.89 1.84
C LEU A 134 -3.77 -16.49 1.25
N PHE A 135 -3.95 -17.81 1.34
CA PHE A 135 -5.14 -18.48 0.85
C PHE A 135 -6.41 -18.15 1.66
N THR A 136 -6.29 -17.96 2.98
CA THR A 136 -7.41 -17.52 3.82
C THR A 136 -7.84 -16.09 3.46
N ALA A 137 -6.87 -15.21 3.24
CA ALA A 137 -7.10 -13.82 2.83
C ALA A 137 -7.78 -13.74 1.44
N ILE A 138 -7.30 -14.53 0.47
CA ILE A 138 -7.92 -14.64 -0.86
C ILE A 138 -9.36 -15.15 -0.72
N LYS A 139 -9.57 -16.23 0.05
CA LYS A 139 -10.89 -16.83 0.26
C LYS A 139 -11.89 -15.81 0.82
N TYR A 140 -11.46 -15.00 1.79
CA TYR A 140 -12.29 -13.97 2.38
C TYR A 140 -12.82 -12.99 1.32
N TYR A 141 -11.95 -12.40 0.50
CA TYR A 141 -12.41 -11.45 -0.52
C TYR A 141 -13.26 -12.11 -1.60
N THR A 142 -12.93 -13.34 -2.03
CA THR A 142 -13.78 -14.08 -2.98
C THR A 142 -15.14 -14.49 -2.42
N SER A 143 -15.31 -14.51 -1.09
CA SER A 143 -16.60 -14.78 -0.45
C SER A 143 -17.46 -13.53 -0.29
N TYR A 144 -16.83 -12.36 -0.29
CA TYR A 144 -17.50 -11.07 -0.05
C TYR A 144 -17.84 -10.34 -1.35
N TYR A 145 -17.04 -10.51 -2.40
CA TYR A 145 -17.19 -9.87 -3.69
C TYR A 145 -17.45 -10.91 -4.79
N SER A 146 -18.37 -10.61 -5.69
CA SER A 146 -18.81 -11.52 -6.75
C SER A 146 -17.78 -11.71 -7.87
N ASN A 147 -17.06 -10.65 -8.25
CA ASN A 147 -15.97 -10.71 -9.22
C ASN A 147 -14.71 -10.03 -8.67
N VAL A 148 -13.66 -10.80 -8.48
CA VAL A 148 -12.43 -10.35 -7.83
C VAL A 148 -11.23 -10.77 -8.66
N HIS A 149 -10.33 -9.81 -8.92
CA HIS A 149 -9.03 -10.08 -9.50
C HIS A 149 -7.93 -9.57 -8.58
N PHE A 150 -6.95 -10.43 -8.34
CA PHE A 150 -5.83 -10.13 -7.46
C PHE A 150 -4.61 -9.74 -8.29
N ILE A 151 -3.95 -8.65 -7.89
CA ILE A 151 -2.66 -8.24 -8.46
C ILE A 151 -1.59 -8.41 -7.39
N VAL A 152 -0.59 -9.22 -7.67
CA VAL A 152 0.47 -9.60 -6.73
C VAL A 152 1.76 -8.88 -7.08
N ALA A 153 2.31 -8.13 -6.12
CA ALA A 153 3.70 -7.69 -6.16
C ALA A 153 4.50 -8.40 -5.07
N SER A 154 5.74 -8.74 -5.39
CA SER A 154 6.60 -9.53 -4.52
C SER A 154 8.07 -9.23 -4.80
N ASP A 155 8.91 -9.35 -3.78
CA ASP A 155 10.37 -9.42 -3.95
C ASP A 155 10.85 -10.81 -4.39
N ASP A 156 9.95 -11.79 -4.40
CA ASP A 156 10.13 -13.15 -4.91
C ASP A 156 8.91 -13.51 -5.81
N LYS A 157 8.93 -12.96 -7.03
CA LYS A 157 7.89 -13.19 -8.04
C LYS A 157 7.82 -14.66 -8.52
N PRO A 158 8.94 -15.36 -8.78
CA PRO A 158 8.89 -16.78 -9.17
C PRO A 158 8.19 -17.68 -8.14
N TYR A 159 8.39 -17.44 -6.85
CA TYR A 159 7.64 -18.15 -5.82
C TYR A 159 6.13 -17.90 -5.94
N CYS A 160 5.72 -16.65 -6.15
CA CYS A 160 4.30 -16.31 -6.29
C CYS A 160 3.69 -16.94 -7.55
N GLU A 161 4.46 -16.98 -8.64
CA GLU A 161 4.04 -17.64 -9.90
C GLU A 161 3.75 -19.11 -9.65
N ASN A 162 4.62 -19.81 -8.91
CA ASN A 162 4.40 -21.21 -8.54
C ASN A 162 3.24 -21.39 -7.54
N LEU A 163 3.16 -20.54 -6.50
CA LEU A 163 2.11 -20.62 -5.47
C LEU A 163 0.71 -20.43 -6.05
N PHE A 164 0.58 -19.55 -7.04
CA PHE A 164 -0.71 -19.16 -7.64
C PHE A 164 -0.94 -19.71 -9.06
N ARG A 165 -0.08 -20.61 -9.56
CA ARG A 165 -0.11 -21.12 -10.94
C ARG A 165 -1.47 -21.61 -11.46
N ASN A 166 -2.32 -22.14 -10.58
CA ASN A 166 -3.62 -22.72 -10.92
C ASN A 166 -4.80 -21.76 -10.67
N ARG A 167 -4.55 -20.46 -10.48
CA ARG A 167 -5.57 -19.45 -10.20
C ARG A 167 -5.64 -18.43 -11.33
N SER A 168 -6.72 -18.48 -12.12
CA SER A 168 -6.92 -17.61 -13.29
C SER A 168 -7.19 -16.15 -12.92
N ASN A 169 -7.73 -15.89 -11.72
CA ASN A 169 -8.06 -14.55 -11.22
C ASN A 169 -6.92 -13.90 -10.42
N ILE A 170 -5.68 -14.37 -10.61
CA ILE A 170 -4.49 -13.80 -9.99
C ILE A 170 -3.49 -13.44 -11.09
N SER A 171 -2.90 -12.26 -11.00
CA SER A 171 -1.83 -11.81 -11.90
C SER A 171 -0.70 -11.23 -11.10
N ILE A 172 0.53 -11.57 -11.47
CA ILE A 172 1.74 -11.06 -10.81
C ILE A 172 2.27 -9.89 -11.65
N THR A 173 2.74 -8.84 -10.98
CA THR A 173 3.30 -7.69 -11.69
C THR A 173 4.52 -8.10 -12.53
N PRO A 174 4.74 -7.47 -13.69
CA PRO A 174 5.84 -7.86 -14.58
C PRO A 174 7.20 -7.88 -13.89
N GLN A 175 8.09 -8.79 -14.29
CA GLN A 175 9.46 -8.85 -13.77
C GLN A 175 10.25 -7.55 -13.99
N SER A 176 9.89 -6.79 -15.03
CA SER A 176 10.48 -5.49 -15.35
C SER A 176 10.00 -4.33 -14.46
N PHE A 177 8.99 -4.55 -13.61
CA PHE A 177 8.51 -3.52 -12.69
C PHE A 177 9.51 -3.29 -11.57
N SER A 178 9.85 -2.01 -11.35
CA SER A 178 10.56 -1.55 -10.17
C SER A 178 9.66 -1.54 -8.94
N MET A 179 10.24 -1.37 -7.75
CA MET A 179 9.50 -1.15 -6.50
C MET A 179 8.48 0.00 -6.61
N GLY A 180 8.82 1.07 -7.35
CA GLY A 180 7.89 2.19 -7.56
C GLY A 180 6.73 1.84 -8.48
N ASP A 181 6.96 1.01 -9.51
CA ASP A 181 5.90 0.52 -10.39
C ASP A 181 4.95 -0.42 -9.62
N ASP A 182 5.49 -1.29 -8.77
CA ASP A 182 4.73 -2.19 -7.90
C ASP A 182 3.90 -1.42 -6.86
N LEU A 183 4.48 -0.42 -6.19
CA LEU A 183 3.77 0.36 -5.16
C LEU A 183 2.60 1.14 -5.77
N ILE A 184 2.79 1.75 -6.94
CA ILE A 184 1.71 2.43 -7.66
C ILE A 184 0.62 1.45 -8.07
N THR A 185 1.00 0.30 -8.63
CA THR A 185 0.05 -0.75 -9.02
C THR A 185 -0.82 -1.20 -7.84
N LEU A 186 -0.22 -1.49 -6.68
CA LEU A 186 -0.97 -1.91 -5.50
C LEU A 186 -1.84 -0.79 -4.93
N SER A 187 -1.38 0.46 -4.95
CA SER A 187 -2.15 1.61 -4.45
C SER A 187 -3.40 1.95 -5.28
N LEU A 188 -3.44 1.51 -6.55
CA LEU A 188 -4.61 1.63 -7.42
C LEU A 188 -5.72 0.62 -7.09
N CYS A 189 -5.40 -0.46 -6.36
CA CYS A 189 -6.38 -1.45 -5.96
C CYS A 189 -7.40 -0.89 -4.94
N GLU A 190 -8.57 -1.51 -4.88
CA GLU A 190 -9.64 -1.12 -3.96
C GLU A 190 -9.39 -1.60 -2.55
N HIS A 191 -8.82 -2.80 -2.40
CA HIS A 191 -8.47 -3.40 -1.12
C HIS A 191 -7.10 -4.08 -1.19
N SER A 192 -6.61 -4.55 -0.05
CA SER A 192 -5.28 -5.16 0.02
C SER A 192 -5.20 -6.37 0.94
N ILE A 193 -4.26 -7.25 0.60
CA ILE A 193 -3.69 -8.29 1.45
C ILE A 193 -2.21 -7.96 1.58
N ILE A 194 -1.72 -7.85 2.80
CA ILE A 194 -0.32 -7.49 3.04
C ILE A 194 0.36 -8.57 3.88
N THR A 195 1.61 -8.86 3.56
CA THR A 195 2.53 -9.60 4.42
C THR A 195 3.40 -8.62 5.23
N GLY A 196 4.24 -9.14 6.12
CA GLY A 196 5.10 -8.30 6.96
C GLY A 196 6.01 -7.35 6.17
N GLY A 197 6.42 -6.25 6.82
CA GLY A 197 7.33 -5.26 6.25
C GLY A 197 6.67 -3.93 5.87
N THR A 198 7.52 -2.98 5.51
CA THR A 198 7.15 -1.56 5.31
C THR A 198 6.46 -1.31 3.98
N PHE A 199 6.89 -2.02 2.93
CA PHE A 199 6.34 -1.86 1.59
C PHE A 199 4.86 -2.22 1.54
N GLY A 200 4.49 -3.39 2.06
CA GLY A 200 3.09 -3.83 2.14
C GLY A 200 2.24 -2.89 2.99
N TRP A 201 2.78 -2.41 4.11
CA TRP A 201 2.12 -1.42 4.96
C TRP A 201 1.75 -0.15 4.16
N TRP A 202 2.71 0.44 3.44
CA TRP A 202 2.45 1.63 2.63
C TRP A 202 1.51 1.34 1.46
N ALA A 203 1.65 0.19 0.78
CA ALA A 203 0.77 -0.20 -0.30
C ALA A 203 -0.71 -0.25 0.14
N GLY A 204 -1.00 -0.92 1.27
CA GLY A 204 -2.35 -0.97 1.83
C GLY A 204 -2.86 0.38 2.32
N TYR A 205 -1.99 1.19 2.95
CA TYR A 205 -2.34 2.52 3.42
C TYR A 205 -2.71 3.48 2.29
N LEU A 206 -1.96 3.43 1.19
CA LEU A 206 -2.18 4.24 0.00
C LEU A 206 -3.38 3.74 -0.83
N ALA A 207 -3.65 2.42 -0.82
CA ALA A 207 -4.85 1.86 -1.42
C ALA A 207 -6.14 2.32 -0.75
N ASN A 208 -6.10 2.78 0.50
CA ASN A 208 -7.26 3.36 1.20
C ASN A 208 -8.51 2.46 1.19
N GLY A 209 -8.29 1.16 1.32
CA GLY A 209 -9.32 0.13 1.31
C GLY A 209 -9.39 -0.64 2.62
N GLN A 210 -10.18 -1.72 2.60
CA GLN A 210 -9.99 -2.79 3.56
C GLN A 210 -8.62 -3.44 3.33
N VAL A 211 -7.89 -3.68 4.41
CA VAL A 211 -6.59 -4.35 4.37
C VAL A 211 -6.66 -5.55 5.31
N LEU A 212 -6.28 -6.71 4.79
CA LEU A 212 -6.05 -7.91 5.59
C LEU A 212 -4.54 -8.00 5.86
N HIS A 213 -4.17 -8.20 7.12
CA HIS A 213 -2.78 -8.41 7.53
C HIS A 213 -2.63 -9.68 8.37
N ASP A 214 -1.43 -10.25 8.33
CA ASP A 214 -1.06 -11.43 9.10
C ASP A 214 -0.91 -11.08 10.60
N LYS A 215 -0.87 -12.10 11.45
CA LYS A 215 -0.42 -11.97 12.83
C LYS A 215 1.06 -11.58 12.92
N ILE A 216 1.84 -11.84 11.87
CA ILE A 216 3.24 -11.43 11.79
C ILE A 216 3.32 -9.92 11.54
N TYR A 217 3.99 -9.19 12.44
CA TYR A 217 4.27 -7.75 12.33
C TYR A 217 5.58 -7.42 13.07
N PRO A 218 6.31 -6.36 12.68
CA PRO A 218 7.71 -6.15 13.09
C PRO A 218 7.93 -6.21 14.60
N SER A 219 8.97 -6.92 15.03
CA SER A 219 9.42 -6.94 16.43
C SER A 219 9.90 -5.54 16.84
N GLY A 220 9.45 -5.07 18.01
CA GLY A 220 9.71 -3.71 18.51
C GLY A 220 8.49 -2.78 18.48
N CYS A 221 7.43 -3.16 17.76
CA CYS A 221 6.16 -2.43 17.83
C CYS A 221 5.34 -3.00 18.99
N GLU A 222 5.42 -2.38 20.16
CA GLU A 222 4.72 -2.85 21.37
C GLU A 222 3.19 -2.87 21.18
N ARG A 223 2.67 -1.97 20.34
CA ARG A 223 1.22 -1.73 20.17
C ARG A 223 0.80 -1.88 18.73
N ARG A 224 0.19 -3.02 18.40
CA ARG A 224 -0.32 -3.31 17.04
C ARG A 224 -1.29 -2.26 16.55
N GLU A 225 -2.13 -1.73 17.44
CA GLU A 225 -3.14 -0.71 17.16
C GLU A 225 -2.56 0.68 16.89
N GLN A 226 -1.28 0.90 17.19
CA GLN A 226 -0.55 2.09 16.78
C GLN A 226 0.15 1.89 15.44
N TYR A 227 0.57 0.66 15.16
CA TYR A 227 1.23 0.29 13.91
C TYR A 227 0.23 0.22 12.75
N TYR A 228 -0.81 -0.61 12.88
CA TYR A 228 -1.85 -0.72 11.86
C TYR A 228 -3.00 0.25 12.14
N PRO A 229 -3.57 0.89 11.10
CA PRO A 229 -4.93 1.41 11.14
C PRO A 229 -5.94 0.30 11.54
N PRO A 230 -7.25 0.58 11.65
CA PRO A 230 -8.26 -0.42 12.03
C PRO A 230 -8.53 -1.42 10.89
N TRP A 231 -7.47 -2.10 10.46
CA TRP A 231 -7.41 -3.14 9.45
C TRP A 231 -7.77 -4.49 10.06
N TYR A 232 -7.95 -5.48 9.20
CA TYR A 232 -8.45 -6.80 9.59
C TYR A 232 -7.26 -7.72 9.83
N LEU A 233 -7.29 -8.44 10.95
CA LEU A 233 -6.27 -9.43 11.32
C LEU A 233 -6.70 -10.82 10.85
N ILE A 234 -5.75 -11.59 10.35
CA ILE A 234 -5.91 -13.04 10.16
C ILE A 234 -4.96 -13.80 11.08
N ASP A 235 -5.53 -14.53 12.04
CA ASP A 235 -4.81 -15.38 13.00
C ASP A 235 -5.31 -16.85 12.96
N GLY A 236 -5.80 -17.26 11.78
CA GLY A 236 -6.56 -18.49 11.56
C GLY A 236 -8.05 -18.23 11.31
N LYS A 237 -8.54 -17.06 11.73
CA LYS A 237 -9.85 -16.50 11.34
C LYS A 237 -9.67 -15.05 10.94
N VAL A 238 -10.58 -14.52 10.11
CA VAL A 238 -10.59 -13.09 9.81
C VAL A 238 -11.27 -12.35 10.96
N ARG A 239 -10.65 -11.28 11.44
CA ARG A 239 -11.14 -10.47 12.54
C ARG A 239 -11.16 -8.99 12.17
N ALA A 240 -12.31 -8.35 12.33
CA ALA A 240 -12.45 -6.90 12.17
C ALA A 240 -11.95 -6.18 13.42
N TYR A 241 -11.30 -5.03 13.24
CA TYR A 241 -10.97 -4.15 14.36
C TYR A 241 -12.17 -3.27 14.72
N ARG A 242 -12.72 -3.43 15.92
CA ARG A 242 -13.88 -2.68 16.43
C ARG A 242 -13.63 -2.24 17.87
N GLN A 243 -13.86 -0.96 18.15
CA GLN A 243 -13.81 -0.40 19.52
C GLN A 243 -12.53 -0.76 20.31
N GLY A 244 -11.37 -0.76 19.64
CA GLY A 244 -10.09 -1.06 20.29
C GLY A 244 -9.66 -2.53 20.23
N ASN A 245 -10.52 -3.45 19.79
CA ASN A 245 -10.26 -4.89 19.83
C ASN A 245 -10.56 -5.60 18.50
N TYR A 246 -9.93 -6.75 18.28
CA TYR A 246 -10.21 -7.62 17.14
C TYR A 246 -11.36 -8.60 17.45
N THR A 247 -12.45 -8.49 16.72
CA THR A 247 -13.64 -9.36 16.86
C THR A 247 -13.85 -10.18 15.59
N LEU A 248 -14.52 -11.33 15.72
CA LEU A 248 -15.02 -12.07 14.56
C LEU A 248 -16.05 -11.23 13.77
#